data_AF-A0A9D2UL72-F1
#
_entry.id   AF-A0A9D2UL72-F1
#
_cell.length_a   1.000
_cell.length_b   1.000
_cell.length_c   1.000
_cell.angle_alpha   90.00
_cell.angle_beta   90.00
_cell.angle_gamma   90.00
#
_symmetry.space_group_name_H-M   'P 1'
#
loop_
_entity.id
_entity.type
_entity.pdbx_description
1 polymer ?
#
loop_
_entity_poly.entity_id
_entity_poly.type
_entity_poly.pdbx_seq_one_letter_code
_entity_poly.pdbx_strand_id
1 'polypeptide(L)' 'AVETREVLAELVQGRSALLITHDVDDVTAMADSLVLVENGTVAHSAPVGQIDPEAAGEGTEFLASFCMRDRDGILCNQSQ' A
#
# COMPACT_ATOMS: atom_id res chain seq x y z
N ALA A 1 1.68 13.33 -21.24
CA ALA A 1 0.75 12.20 -21.40
C ALA A 1 0.11 12.00 -20.04
N VAL A 2 -1.21 11.82 -19.96
CA VAL A 2 -1.87 11.55 -18.69
C VAL A 2 -1.45 10.15 -18.23
N GLU A 3 -1.00 10.02 -16.99
CA GLU A 3 -0.62 8.72 -16.44
C GLU A 3 -1.88 7.89 -16.15
N THR A 4 -1.83 6.58 -16.41
CA THR A 4 -2.98 5.68 -16.18
C THR A 4 -3.51 5.78 -14.75
N ARG A 5 -2.63 6.00 -13.76
CA ARG A 5 -2.98 6.20 -12.35
C ARG A 5 -3.91 7.39 -12.12
N GLU A 6 -3.65 8.50 -12.79
CA GLU A 6 -4.42 9.75 -12.64
C GLU A 6 -5.86 9.55 -13.10
N VAL A 7 -6.05 8.88 -14.24
CA VAL A 7 -7.37 8.53 -14.76
C VAL A 7 -8.09 7.57 -13.82
N LEU A 8 -7.40 6.54 -13.33
CA LEU A 8 -8.02 5.57 -12.42
C LEU A 8 -8.40 6.21 -11.08
N ALA A 9 -7.56 7.10 -10.53
CA ALA A 9 -7.83 7.82 -9.29
C ALA A 9 -9.12 8.66 -9.43
N GLU A 10 -9.28 9.39 -10.53
CA GLU A 10 -10.50 10.16 -10.81
C GLU A 10 -11.74 9.26 -10.93
N LEU A 11 -11.63 8.13 -11.64
CA LEU A 11 -12.76 7.22 -11.85
C LEU A 11 -13.29 6.57 -10.57
N VAL A 12 -12.43 6.35 -9.58
CA VAL A 12 -12.81 5.70 -8.31
C VAL A 12 -13.25 6.69 -7.23
N GLN A 13 -13.13 8.00 -7.44
CA GLN A 13 -13.59 9.00 -6.48
C GLN A 13 -15.08 8.82 -6.16
N GLY A 14 -15.39 8.73 -4.86
CA GLY A 14 -16.74 8.53 -4.36
C GLY A 14 -17.30 7.12 -4.57
N ARG A 15 -16.44 6.13 -4.90
CA ARG A 15 -16.81 4.72 -5.09
C ARG A 15 -15.93 3.84 -4.23
N SER A 16 -16.42 2.64 -3.90
CA SER A 16 -15.57 1.57 -3.40
C SER A 16 -14.89 0.87 -4.57
N ALA A 17 -13.57 0.75 -4.52
CA ALA A 17 -12.77 0.04 -5.51
C ALA A 17 -11.80 -0.92 -4.82
N LEU A 18 -11.52 -2.05 -5.47
CA LEU A 18 -10.45 -2.97 -5.08
C LEU A 18 -9.41 -2.98 -6.20
N LEU A 19 -8.19 -2.56 -5.86
CA LEU A 19 -7.04 -2.62 -6.75
C LEU A 19 -6.14 -3.77 -6.33
N ILE A 20 -5.82 -4.67 -7.25
CA ILE A 20 -4.82 -5.73 -7.06
C ILE A 20 -3.57 -5.30 -7.81
N THR A 21 -2.51 -5.00 -7.06
CA THR A 21 -1.23 -4.52 -7.61
C THR A 21 -0.07 -5.04 -6.77
N HIS A 22 1.10 -5.06 -7.38
CA HIS A 22 2.39 -5.30 -6.71
C HIS A 22 3.26 -4.03 -6.71
N ASP A 23 2.75 -2.92 -7.27
CA ASP A 23 3.48 -1.65 -7.29
C ASP A 23 3.09 -0.81 -6.07
N VAL A 24 4.09 -0.48 -5.27
CA VAL A 24 3.96 0.39 -4.10
C VAL A 24 3.40 1.76 -4.47
N ASP A 25 3.77 2.30 -5.64
CA ASP A 25 3.32 3.63 -6.07
C ASP A 25 1.82 3.66 -6.37
N ASP A 26 1.26 2.55 -6.87
CA ASP A 26 -0.20 2.43 -7.03
C ASP A 26 -0.91 2.49 -5.68
N VAL A 27 -0.37 1.78 -4.68
CA VAL A 27 -0.94 1.72 -3.33
C VAL A 27 -0.86 3.10 -2.67
N THR A 28 0.30 3.74 -2.68
CA THR A 28 0.50 5.03 -2.00
C THR A 28 -0.24 6.17 -2.68
N ALA A 29 -0.44 6.12 -3.99
CA ALA A 29 -1.14 7.16 -4.73
C ALA A 29 -2.68 7.04 -4.68
N MET A 30 -3.22 5.83 -4.49
CA MET A 30 -4.64 5.57 -4.75
C MET A 30 -5.40 4.83 -3.64
N ALA A 31 -4.72 4.15 -2.70
CA ALA A 31 -5.38 3.30 -1.71
C ALA A 31 -5.44 3.94 -0.32
N ASP A 32 -6.60 3.81 0.33
CA ASP A 32 -6.76 4.18 1.74
C ASP A 32 -6.25 3.07 2.69
N SER A 33 -6.38 1.81 2.26
CA SER A 33 -6.03 0.61 3.02
C SER A 33 -5.35 -0.43 2.14
N LEU A 34 -4.44 -1.20 2.73
CA LEU A 34 -3.74 -2.31 2.09
C LEU A 34 -4.12 -3.63 2.75
N VAL A 35 -4.32 -4.67 1.93
CA VAL A 35 -4.40 -6.06 2.35
C VAL A 35 -3.34 -6.84 1.60
N LEU A 36 -2.38 -7.40 2.33
CA LEU A 36 -1.38 -8.30 1.78
C LEU A 36 -1.86 -9.74 1.91
N VAL A 37 -1.88 -10.45 0.79
CA VAL A 37 -2.25 -11.87 0.73
C VAL A 37 -1.02 -12.67 0.33
N GLU A 38 -0.59 -13.58 1.21
CA GLU A 38 0.52 -14.50 0.99
C GLU A 38 0.01 -15.93 1.15
N ASN A 39 0.41 -16.83 0.25
CA ASN A 39 0.06 -18.25 0.30
C ASN A 39 -1.46 -18.53 0.50
N GLY A 40 -2.32 -17.67 -0.06
CA GLY A 40 -3.77 -17.79 0.06
C GLY A 40 -4.35 -17.34 1.41
N THR A 41 -3.56 -16.66 2.24
CA THR A 41 -3.97 -16.13 3.55
C THR A 41 -3.71 -14.64 3.65
N VAL A 42 -4.51 -13.92 4.45
CA VAL A 42 -4.26 -12.50 4.74
C VAL A 42 -3.07 -12.42 5.70
N ALA A 43 -1.92 -12.01 5.19
CA ALA A 43 -0.70 -11.86 5.96
C ALA A 43 -0.65 -10.52 6.69
N HIS A 44 -1.22 -9.46 6.11
CA HIS A 44 -1.28 -8.13 6.73
C HIS A 44 -2.51 -7.36 6.24
N SER A 45 -3.04 -6.48 7.10
CA SER A 45 -4.12 -5.56 6.75
C SER A 45 -4.04 -4.31 7.61
N ALA A 46 -3.89 -3.14 6.99
CA ALA A 46 -3.75 -1.88 7.69
C ALA A 46 -4.14 -0.69 6.78
N PRO A 47 -4.50 0.49 7.36
CA PRO A 47 -4.45 1.75 6.64
C PRO A 47 -3.04 1.99 6.07
N VAL A 48 -2.93 2.58 4.87
CA VAL A 48 -1.64 2.76 4.20
C VAL A 48 -0.64 3.59 5.01
N GLY A 49 -1.12 4.54 5.83
CA GLY A 49 -0.28 5.33 6.74
C GLY A 49 0.04 4.67 8.09
N GLN A 50 -0.31 3.39 8.28
CA GLN A 50 -0.09 2.65 9.53
C GLN A 50 0.48 1.25 9.23
N ILE A 51 1.23 1.12 8.14
CA ILE A 51 1.85 -0.14 7.76
C ILE A 51 2.98 -0.43 8.73
N ASP A 52 2.98 -1.66 9.25
CA ASP A 52 4.08 -2.23 10.02
C ASP A 52 4.70 -3.37 9.21
N PRO A 53 5.88 -3.16 8.60
CA PRO A 53 6.54 -4.19 7.82
C PRO A 53 6.85 -5.46 8.60
N GLU A 54 7.18 -5.35 9.89
CA GLU A 54 7.60 -6.49 10.70
C GLU A 54 6.44 -7.43 11.01
N ALA A 55 5.21 -6.93 10.94
CA ALA A 55 4.00 -7.71 11.17
C ALA A 55 3.61 -8.64 10.00
N ALA A 56 4.31 -8.61 8.86
CA ALA A 56 3.90 -9.36 7.65
C ALA A 56 4.65 -10.66 7.37
N GLY A 57 5.58 -11.09 8.23
CA GLY A 57 6.29 -12.37 8.07
C GLY A 57 7.01 -12.46 6.72
N GLU A 58 6.60 -13.38 5.85
CA GLU A 58 7.18 -13.55 4.51
C GLU A 58 7.05 -12.28 3.64
N GLY A 59 5.99 -11.49 3.84
CA GLY A 59 5.75 -10.25 3.09
C GLY A 59 6.50 -9.02 3.60
N THR A 60 7.38 -9.18 4.60
CA THR A 60 8.15 -8.07 5.20
C THR A 60 8.94 -7.28 4.16
N GLU A 61 9.57 -7.95 3.19
CA GLU A 61 10.36 -7.28 2.15
C GLU A 61 9.48 -6.35 1.28
N PHE A 62 8.29 -6.81 0.91
CA PHE A 62 7.33 -6.01 0.18
C PHE A 62 6.87 -4.81 1.01
N LEU A 63 6.48 -5.00 2.27
CA LEU A 63 6.05 -3.88 3.11
C LEU A 63 7.18 -2.90 3.45
N ALA A 64 8.42 -3.37 3.57
CA ALA A 64 9.59 -2.51 3.81
C ALA A 64 9.85 -1.56 2.63
N SER A 65 9.46 -1.94 1.42
CA SER A 65 9.59 -1.08 0.23
C SER A 65 8.73 0.19 0.31
N PHE A 66 7.70 0.22 1.16
CA PHE A 66 6.93 1.43 1.46
C PHE A 66 7.76 2.45 2.26
N CYS A 67 8.62 1.98 3.17
CA CYS A 67 9.42 2.87 4.03
C CYS A 67 10.55 3.58 3.27
N MET A 68 11.05 2.97 2.20
CA MET A 68 12.18 3.53 1.43
C MET A 68 11.77 4.63 0.44
N ARG A 69 10.49 4.74 0.11
CA ARG A 69 9.99 5.69 -0.90
C ARG A 69 9.48 7.01 -0.33
N ASP A 70 9.41 7.14 0.99
CA ASP A 70 8.96 8.39 1.61
C ASP A 70 10.15 9.30 1.98
N ARG A 71 10.25 10.46 1.31
CA ARG A 71 11.16 11.54 1.75
C ARG A 71 10.65 12.24 3.02
N ASP A 72 9.38 12.06 3.37
CA ASP A 72 8.70 12.74 4.47
C ASP A 72 8.35 11.78 5.65
N GLY A 73 8.68 10.49 5.55
CA GLY A 73 8.79 9.54 6.68
C GLY A 73 7.49 9.14 7.40
N ILE A 74 6.33 9.16 6.74
CA ILE A 74 5.01 9.01 7.37
C ILE A 74 4.40 7.60 7.19
N LEU A 75 4.85 6.79 6.23
CA LEU A 75 4.13 5.54 5.90
C LEU A 75 4.37 4.36 6.85
N CYS A 76 5.55 4.26 7.44
CA CYS A 76 5.87 3.17 8.35
C CYS A 76 5.83 3.69 9.79
N ASN A 77 4.95 3.11 10.60
CA ASN A 77 5.02 3.32 12.04
C ASN A 77 6.33 2.69 12.54
N GLN A 78 7.39 3.50 12.64
CA GLN A 78 8.62 3.09 13.31
C GLN A 78 8.35 3.11 14.81
N SER A 79 7.68 2.07 15.28
CA SER A 79 7.62 1.78 16.71
C SER A 79 9.02 1.37 17.18
N GLN A 80 9.44 2.03 18.26
CA GLN A 80 10.74 1.96 18.92
C GLN A 80 11.26 0.55 19.19
#